data_AF-A0A7X6THJ0-F1
#
_entry.id   AF-A0A7X6THJ0-F1
#
_cell.length_a   1.000
_cell.length_b   1.000
_cell.length_c   1.000
_cell.angle_alpha   90.00
_cell.angle_beta   90.00
_cell.angle_gamma   90.00
#
_symmetry.space_group_name_H-M   'P 1'
#
loop_
_entity.id
_entity.type
_entity.pdbx_description
1 polymer ?
#
loop_
_entity_poly.entity_id
_entity_poly.type
_entity_poly.pdbx_seq_one_letter_code
_entity_poly.pdbx_strand_id
1 'polypeptide(L)' 'MTEPLRCFTAYDVRGRVPAELNEAIAARIALAVAEHCALRRVVVGRDMRLSSPPLAGAIIAALLG' A
#
# COMPACT_ATOMS: atom_id res chain seq x y z
N MET A 1 -12.34 -15.03 14.31
CA MET A 1 -12.75 -14.49 13.00
C MET A 1 -11.78 -13.37 12.66
N THR A 2 -11.17 -13.39 11.49
CA THR A 2 -10.27 -12.32 11.03
C THR A 2 -11.11 -11.09 10.67
N GLU A 3 -10.82 -9.95 11.28
CA GLU A 3 -11.53 -8.70 10.98
C GLU A 3 -11.08 -8.18 9.59
N PRO A 4 -12.01 -7.79 8.70
CA PRO A 4 -11.65 -7.31 7.37
C PRO A 4 -10.88 -5.99 7.45
N LEU A 5 -9.93 -5.80 6.52
CA LEU A 5 -9.19 -4.55 6.41
C LEU A 5 -10.14 -3.42 5.99
N ARG A 6 -10.32 -2.43 6.88
CA ARG A 6 -11.23 -1.29 6.66
C ARG A 6 -10.77 -0.31 5.58
N CYS A 7 -9.52 -0.43 5.11
CA CYS A 7 -8.97 0.47 4.10
C CYS A 7 -9.35 0.14 2.66
N PHE A 8 -10.04 -0.98 2.37
CA PHE A 8 -10.50 -1.28 1.02
C PHE A 8 -11.89 -0.68 0.78
N THR A 9 -11.97 0.28 -0.13
CA THR A 9 -13.24 0.87 -0.58
C THR A 9 -13.62 0.36 -1.97
N ALA A 10 -14.74 0.82 -2.52
CA ALA A 10 -15.23 0.36 -3.82
C ALA A 10 -14.27 0.66 -4.99
N TYR A 11 -13.42 1.68 -4.87
CA TYR A 11 -12.59 2.16 -5.99
C TYR A 11 -11.11 2.29 -5.66
N ASP A 12 -10.76 2.54 -4.40
CA ASP A 12 -9.37 2.73 -3.98
C ASP A 12 -9.12 2.21 -2.56
N VAL A 13 -7.83 2.17 -2.19
CA VAL A 13 -7.41 1.92 -0.82
C VAL A 13 -7.37 3.24 -0.07
N ARG A 14 -8.23 3.39 0.92
CA ARG A 14 -8.39 4.63 1.70
C ARG A 14 -8.74 4.30 3.14
N GLY A 15 -7.96 4.83 4.07
CA GLY A 15 -8.18 4.64 5.50
C GLY A 15 -7.38 5.63 6.34
N ARG A 16 -7.73 5.73 7.62
CA ARG A 16 -7.02 6.56 8.59
C ARG A 16 -5.64 5.96 8.89
N VAL A 17 -4.59 6.75 8.73
CA VAL A 17 -3.23 6.37 9.12
C VAL A 17 -3.02 6.69 10.61
N PRO A 18 -2.45 5.78 11.42
CA PRO A 18 -1.97 4.43 11.08
C PRO A 18 -3.00 3.30 11.32
N ALA A 19 -4.17 3.61 11.87
CA ALA A 19 -5.11 2.63 12.42
C ALA A 19 -5.75 1.68 11.38
N GLU A 20 -5.93 2.14 10.14
CA GLU A 20 -6.60 1.38 9.08
C GLU A 20 -5.69 1.15 7.88
N LEU A 21 -4.77 2.07 7.63
CA LEU A 21 -3.70 1.95 6.63
C LEU A 21 -2.37 2.33 7.28
N ASN A 22 -1.36 1.49 7.07
CA ASN A 22 -0.01 1.70 7.57
C ASN A 22 1.01 1.06 6.61
N GLU A 23 2.29 1.23 6.91
CA GLU A 23 3.42 0.76 6.10
C GLU A 23 3.38 -0.75 5.84
N ALA A 24 3.05 -1.56 6.86
CA ALA A 24 2.98 -3.01 6.73
C ALA A 24 1.82 -3.44 5.81
N ILE A 25 0.67 -2.79 5.93
CA ILE A 25 -0.48 -3.03 5.04
C ILE A 25 -0.13 -2.59 3.61
N ALA A 26 0.48 -1.41 3.43
CA ALA A 26 0.86 -0.89 2.12
C ALA A 26 1.87 -1.80 1.40
N ALA A 27 2.88 -2.30 2.11
CA ALA A 27 3.85 -3.26 1.58
C ALA A 27 3.17 -4.55 1.10
N ARG A 28 2.24 -5.11 1.90
CA ARG A 28 1.49 -6.32 1.52
C ARG A 28 0.59 -6.10 0.31
N ILE A 29 -0.06 -4.93 0.22
CA ILE A 29 -0.84 -4.56 -0.96
C ILE A 29 0.06 -4.50 -2.20
N ALA A 30 1.24 -3.88 -2.09
CA ALA A 30 2.16 -3.77 -3.21
C ALA A 30 2.61 -5.14 -3.74
N LEU A 31 2.97 -6.07 -2.85
CA LEU A 31 3.32 -7.44 -3.22
C LEU A 31 2.16 -8.18 -3.90
N ALA A 32 0.95 -8.06 -3.35
CA ALA A 32 -0.24 -8.67 -3.94
C ALA A 32 -0.55 -8.11 -5.34
N VAL A 33 -0.38 -6.80 -5.54
CA VAL A 33 -0.54 -6.16 -6.85
C VAL A 33 0.56 -6.61 -7.82
N ALA A 34 1.81 -6.74 -7.36
CA ALA A 34 2.92 -7.21 -8.18
C ALA A 34 2.69 -8.64 -8.70
N GLU A 35 2.24 -9.53 -7.82
CA GLU A 35 1.89 -10.91 -8.17
C GLU A 35 0.68 -10.95 -9.11
N HIS A 36 -0.42 -10.29 -8.74
CA HIS A 36 -1.67 -10.33 -9.50
C HIS A 36 -1.54 -9.73 -10.91
N CYS A 37 -0.77 -8.65 -11.05
CA CYS A 37 -0.59 -7.95 -12.32
C CYS A 37 0.69 -8.37 -13.07
N ALA A 38 1.45 -9.34 -12.56
CA ALA A 38 2.75 -9.75 -13.10
C ALA A 38 3.69 -8.57 -13.41
N LEU A 39 3.81 -7.64 -12.45
CA LEU A 39 4.53 -6.38 -12.67
C LEU A 39 6.03 -6.62 -12.88
N ARG A 40 6.59 -6.06 -13.95
CA ARG A 40 8.04 -6.01 -14.21
C ARG A 40 8.67 -4.65 -13.95
N ARG A 41 7.84 -3.60 -13.98
CA ARG A 41 8.22 -2.20 -13.75
C ARG A 41 6.96 -1.45 -13.33
N VAL A 42 7.09 -0.57 -12.35
CA VAL A 42 5.98 0.23 -11.84
C VAL A 42 6.48 1.62 -11.46
N VAL A 43 5.60 2.62 -11.60
CA VAL A 43 5.86 3.99 -11.16
C VAL A 43 5.18 4.17 -9.80
N VAL A 44 5.92 4.72 -8.84
CA VAL A 44 5.38 5.08 -7.51
C VAL A 44 5.35 6.60 -7.40
N GLY A 45 4.15 7.16 -7.33
CA GLY A 45 3.91 8.57 -7.06
C GLY A 45 3.25 8.77 -5.70
N ARG A 46 3.40 9.97 -5.11
CA ARG A 46 2.78 10.32 -3.83
C ARG A 46 2.39 11.79 -3.77
N ASP A 47 1.45 12.12 -2.90
CA ASP A 47 1.08 13.51 -2.59
C ASP A 47 1.97 14.12 -1.48
N MET A 48 1.60 15.33 -1.04
CA MET A 48 2.34 16.12 -0.05
C MET A 48 2.13 15.72 1.42
N ARG A 49 1.26 14.74 1.74
CA ARG A 49 0.97 14.40 3.15
C ARG A 49 2.21 13.83 3.84
N LEU A 50 2.34 14.10 5.13
CA LEU A 50 3.45 13.60 5.95
C LEU A 50 3.47 12.06 6.06
N SER A 51 2.30 11.42 5.95
CA SER A 51 2.19 9.96 5.91
C SER A 51 2.62 9.36 4.57
N SER A 52 2.70 10.16 3.50
CA SER A 52 2.94 9.65 2.15
C SER A 52 4.38 9.17 1.89
N PRO A 53 5.45 9.88 2.32
CA PRO A 53 6.82 9.38 2.21
C PRO A 53 7.04 7.98 2.84
N PRO A 54 6.67 7.71 4.10
CA PRO A 54 6.90 6.39 4.69
C PRO A 54 6.06 5.29 4.04
N LEU A 55 4.80 5.55 3.66
CA LEU A 55 3.98 4.58 2.92
C LEU A 55 4.59 4.23 1.56
N ALA A 56 5.04 5.23 0.80
CA ALA A 56 5.71 5.01 -0.48
C ALA A 56 7.04 4.26 -0.29
N GLY A 57 7.79 4.58 0.77
CA GLY A 57 9.02 3.87 1.13
C GLY A 57 8.78 2.38 1.39
N ALA A 58 7.74 2.04 2.15
CA ALA A 58 7.37 0.65 2.42
C ALA A 58 6.96 -0.11 1.15
N ILE A 59 6.21 0.54 0.25
CA ILE A 59 5.84 -0.02 -1.06
C ILE A 59 7.09 -0.30 -1.90
N ILE A 60 7.98 0.69 -2.04
CA ILE A 60 9.20 0.57 -2.84
C ILE A 60 10.11 -0.53 -2.29
N ALA A 61 10.32 -0.55 -0.97
CA ALA A 61 11.14 -1.57 -0.32
C ALA A 61 10.59 -2.98 -0.55
N ALA A 62 9.27 -3.16 -0.45
CA ALA A 62 8.63 -4.45 -0.69
C ALA A 62 8.74 -4.91 -2.15
N LEU A 63 8.67 -3.99 -3.12
CA LEU A 63 8.74 -4.33 -4.54
C LEU A 63 10.16 -4.60 -5.05
N LEU A 64 11.18 -4.14 -4.32
CA LEU A 64 12.60 -4.30 -4.69
C LEU A 64 13.32 -5.38 -3.88
N GLY A 65 12.73 -5.86 -2.78
CA GLY A 65 13.24 -6.97 -1.96
C GLY A 65 12.90 -8.32 -2.55
#